data_AF-A0A7X7NJV5-F1
#
_entry.id   AF-A0A7X7NJV5-F1
#
_cell.length_a   1.000
_cell.length_b   1.000
_cell.length_c   1.000
_cell.angle_alpha   90.00
_cell.angle_beta   90.00
_cell.angle_gamma   90.00
#
_symmetry.space_group_name_H-M   'P 1'
#
loop_
_entity.id
_entity.type
_entity.pdbx_description
1 polymer ?
#
loop_
_entity_poly.entity_id
_entity_poly.type
_entity_poly.pdbx_seq_one_letter_code
_entity_poly.pdbx_strand_id
1 'polypeptide(L)'
;MDYGNTADLMVQMSCLEVDFLCCYSEAVPEISDSRIKRHIENFRLDHKEHLEVFLSEISRFAQSSEAQINQPGTGALIAVQRGIGQRRTILVLLENERFISRIYESLINVLPAALRAQVEENYEDELDHIELLEEFAAQSRRVA
;
A
#
# COMPACT_ATOMS: atom_id res chain seq x y z
N MET A 1 4.25 18.74 -21.28
CA MET A 1 3.94 18.04 -20.01
C MET A 1 5.19 18.08 -19.16
N ASP A 2 5.07 18.45 -17.89
CA ASP A 2 6.19 18.45 -16.95
C ASP A 2 6.35 17.03 -16.37
N TYR A 3 7.17 16.23 -17.05
CA TYR A 3 7.41 14.83 -16.68
C TYR A 3 8.30 14.68 -15.44
N GLY A 4 9.07 15.72 -15.07
CA GLY A 4 9.96 15.68 -13.90
C GLY A 4 9.17 15.48 -12.61
N ASN A 5 8.15 16.30 -12.40
CA ASN A 5 7.26 16.18 -11.25
C ASN A 5 6.50 14.84 -11.22
N THR A 6 6.10 14.32 -12.37
CA THR A 6 5.33 13.06 -12.44
C THR A 6 6.21 11.84 -12.09
N ALA A 7 7.43 11.78 -12.60
CA ALA A 7 8.35 10.69 -12.30
C ALA A 7 8.71 10.65 -10.81
N ASP A 8 8.96 11.80 -10.20
CA ASP A 8 9.25 11.90 -8.76
C ASP A 8 8.08 11.41 -7.90
N LEU A 9 6.83 11.68 -8.31
CA LEU A 9 5.64 11.16 -7.63
C LEU A 9 5.55 9.64 -7.73
N MET A 10 5.83 9.04 -8.90
CA MET A 10 5.81 7.58 -9.05
C MET A 10 6.90 6.92 -8.19
N VAL A 11 8.10 7.53 -8.13
CA VAL A 11 9.17 7.06 -7.23
C VAL A 11 8.68 7.08 -5.78
N GLN A 12 8.10 8.21 -5.32
CA GLN A 12 7.57 8.31 -3.96
C GLN A 12 6.50 7.26 -3.66
N MET A 13 5.55 7.04 -4.57
CA MET A 13 4.52 6.02 -4.40
C MET A 13 5.12 4.62 -4.33
N SER A 14 6.04 4.30 -5.24
CA SER A 14 6.71 3.01 -5.24
C SER A 14 7.56 2.75 -3.98
N CYS A 15 8.12 3.79 -3.35
CA CYS A 15 8.79 3.66 -2.05
C CYS A 15 7.78 3.43 -0.90
N LEU A 16 6.59 4.02 -0.97
CA LEU A 16 5.51 3.73 -0.01
C LEU A 16 5.02 2.29 -0.13
N GLU A 17 4.84 1.78 -1.35
CA GLU A 17 4.45 0.37 -1.56
C GLU A 17 5.48 -0.60 -0.95
N VAL A 18 6.78 -0.27 -1.01
CA VAL A 18 7.82 -1.05 -0.32
C VAL A 18 7.60 -1.04 1.20
N ASP A 19 7.27 0.11 1.79
CA ASP A 19 6.93 0.18 3.22
C ASP A 19 5.69 -0.68 3.56
N PHE A 20 4.68 -0.69 2.69
CA PHE A 20 3.49 -1.54 2.85
C PHE A 20 3.83 -3.02 2.82
N LEU A 21 4.62 -3.46 1.83
CA LEU A 21 5.08 -4.85 1.75
C LEU A 21 5.82 -5.28 3.02
N CYS A 22 6.61 -4.39 3.62
CA CYS A 22 7.24 -4.63 4.93
C CYS A 22 6.19 -4.74 6.05
N CYS A 23 5.29 -3.75 6.19
CA CYS A 23 4.27 -3.74 7.23
C CYS A 23 3.37 -4.99 7.18
N TYR A 24 2.91 -5.36 6.00
CA TYR A 24 2.10 -6.56 5.80
C TYR A 24 2.87 -7.84 6.12
N SER A 25 4.14 -7.95 5.72
CA SER A 25 4.97 -9.11 6.05
C SER A 25 5.18 -9.27 7.57
N GLU A 26 5.26 -8.15 8.29
CA GLU A 26 5.34 -8.13 9.75
C GLU A 26 4.00 -8.38 10.44
N ALA A 27 2.89 -8.03 9.79
CA ALA A 27 1.54 -8.24 10.31
C ALA A 27 1.07 -9.69 10.23
N VAL A 28 1.34 -10.39 9.14
CA VAL A 28 0.87 -11.77 8.88
C VAL A 28 1.11 -12.74 10.06
N PRO A 29 2.28 -12.74 10.74
CA PRO A 29 2.53 -13.56 11.93
C PRO A 29 1.65 -13.22 13.14
N GLU A 30 1.21 -11.97 13.29
CA GLU A 30 0.39 -11.51 14.42
C GLU A 30 -1.09 -11.84 14.27
N ILE A 31 -1.52 -12.28 13.08
CA ILE A 31 -2.91 -12.66 12.79
C ILE A 31 -3.10 -14.15 13.09
N SER A 32 -3.96 -14.43 14.08
CA SER A 32 -4.31 -15.79 14.54
C SER A 32 -5.48 -16.39 13.76
N ASP A 33 -6.44 -15.57 13.32
CA ASP A 33 -7.57 -16.02 12.51
C ASP A 33 -7.12 -16.29 11.07
N SER A 34 -7.23 -17.55 10.63
CA SER A 34 -6.75 -17.98 9.31
C SER A 34 -7.50 -17.34 8.14
N ARG A 35 -8.77 -16.96 8.32
CA ARG A 35 -9.54 -16.26 7.29
C ARG A 35 -9.02 -14.83 7.16
N ILE A 36 -8.87 -14.11 8.27
CA ILE A 36 -8.31 -12.75 8.27
C ILE A 36 -6.90 -12.77 7.68
N LYS A 37 -6.06 -13.72 8.10
CA LYS A 37 -4.69 -13.87 7.64
C LYS A 37 -4.58 -13.97 6.13
N ARG A 38 -5.45 -14.76 5.49
CA ARG A 38 -5.51 -14.88 4.03
C ARG A 38 -5.86 -13.56 3.34
N HIS A 39 -6.77 -12.77 3.90
CA HIS A 39 -7.06 -11.44 3.34
C HIS A 39 -5.86 -10.50 3.48
N ILE A 40 -5.18 -10.48 4.63
CA ILE A 40 -3.96 -9.70 4.83
C ILE A 40 -2.84 -10.15 3.87
N GLU A 41 -2.72 -11.44 3.58
CA GLU A 41 -1.77 -11.93 2.56
C GLU A 41 -2.15 -11.50 1.14
N ASN A 42 -3.44 -11.41 0.81
CA ASN A 42 -3.91 -10.91 -0.47
C ASN A 42 -3.64 -9.41 -0.62
N PHE A 43 -3.94 -8.59 0.38
CA PHE A 43 -3.64 -7.15 0.35
C PHE A 43 -2.14 -6.90 0.12
N ARG A 44 -1.27 -7.71 0.72
CA ARG A 44 0.17 -7.69 0.46
C ARG A 44 0.52 -7.98 -1.01
N LEU A 45 -0.25 -8.85 -1.69
CA LEU A 45 -0.05 -9.13 -3.10
C LEU A 45 -0.55 -7.96 -3.95
N ASP A 46 -1.68 -7.35 -3.60
CA ASP A 46 -2.22 -6.17 -4.28
C ASP A 46 -1.18 -5.02 -4.26
N HIS A 47 -0.60 -4.69 -3.09
CA HIS A 47 0.50 -3.71 -3.00
C HIS A 47 1.74 -4.10 -3.81
N LYS A 48 2.01 -5.40 -3.98
CA LYS A 48 3.11 -5.86 -4.84
C LYS A 48 2.82 -5.55 -6.30
N GLU A 49 1.58 -5.76 -6.73
CA GLU A 49 1.12 -5.43 -8.08
C GLU A 49 1.16 -3.92 -8.31
N HIS A 50 0.68 -3.11 -7.35
CA HIS A 50 0.78 -1.65 -7.38
C HIS A 50 2.24 -1.17 -7.56
N LEU A 51 3.17 -1.74 -6.78
CA LEU A 51 4.61 -1.47 -6.90
C LEU A 51 5.14 -1.79 -8.30
N GLU A 52 4.81 -2.95 -8.84
CA GLU A 52 5.26 -3.38 -10.17
C GLU A 52 4.78 -2.41 -11.26
N VAL A 53 3.55 -1.91 -11.12
CA VAL A 53 3.01 -0.90 -12.03
C VAL A 53 3.78 0.42 -11.94
N PHE A 54 4.05 0.94 -10.74
CA PHE A 54 4.83 2.16 -10.61
C PHE A 54 6.25 2.02 -11.17
N LEU A 55 6.91 0.89 -10.93
CA LEU A 55 8.25 0.62 -11.48
C LEU A 55 8.25 0.55 -13.02
N SER A 56 7.19 -0.01 -13.60
CA SER A 56 7.00 -0.01 -15.06
C SER A 56 6.91 1.42 -15.61
N GLU A 57 6.12 2.28 -14.96
CA GLU A 57 5.97 3.69 -15.37
C GLU A 57 7.25 4.51 -15.17
N ILE A 58 7.98 4.31 -14.07
CA ILE A 58 9.29 4.94 -13.83
C ILE A 58 10.26 4.56 -14.95
N SER A 59 10.32 3.27 -15.30
CA SER A 59 11.18 2.77 -16.39
C SER A 59 10.83 3.45 -17.73
N ARG A 60 9.53 3.62 -17.99
CA ARG A 60 9.02 4.32 -19.19
C ARG A 60 9.45 5.78 -19.22
N PHE A 61 9.42 6.49 -18.10
CA PHE A 61 9.86 7.89 -18.01
C PHE A 61 11.38 8.04 -18.16
N ALA A 62 12.15 7.14 -17.55
CA ALA A 62 13.61 7.18 -17.56
C ALA A 62 14.24 6.75 -18.91
N GLN A 63 13.43 6.20 -19.84
CA GLN A 63 13.91 5.55 -21.07
C GLN A 63 15.00 4.51 -20.79
N SER A 64 14.97 3.91 -19.60
CA SER A 64 15.94 2.94 -19.11
C SER A 64 15.29 1.59 -18.94
N SER A 65 16.02 0.52 -19.23
CA SER A 65 15.62 -0.82 -18.84
C SER A 65 15.77 -0.98 -17.33
N GLU A 66 14.64 -1.17 -16.65
CA GLU A 66 14.50 -1.67 -15.27
C GLU A 66 14.77 -0.67 -14.13
N ALA A 67 13.73 0.06 -13.71
CA ALA A 67 13.62 0.48 -12.32
C ALA A 67 13.48 -0.77 -11.44
N GLN A 68 14.44 -1.00 -10.53
CA GLN A 68 14.46 -2.21 -9.70
C GLN A 68 13.73 -2.02 -8.37
N ILE A 69 13.18 -3.11 -7.83
CA ILE A 69 12.54 -3.25 -6.50
C ILE A 69 13.54 -3.00 -5.33
N ASN A 70 14.77 -2.56 -5.60
CA ASN A 70 15.82 -2.33 -4.59
C ASN A 70 15.80 -0.92 -3.99
N GLN A 71 14.75 -0.14 -4.25
CA GLN A 71 14.61 1.20 -3.68
C GLN A 71 14.25 1.12 -2.19
N PRO A 72 14.86 1.98 -1.36
CA PRO A 72 14.52 2.04 0.06
C PRO A 72 13.08 2.54 0.23
N GLY A 73 12.41 2.04 1.26
CA GLY A 73 11.14 2.60 1.71
C GLY A 73 11.27 4.03 2.22
N THR A 74 10.15 4.72 2.40
CA THR A 74 10.12 6.11 2.88
C THR A 74 10.27 6.20 4.40
N GLY A 75 9.85 5.16 5.13
CA GLY A 75 9.72 5.19 6.58
C GLY A 75 8.57 6.06 7.09
N ALA A 76 7.64 6.47 6.21
CA ALA A 76 6.49 7.30 6.56
C ALA A 76 5.36 6.52 7.26
N LEU A 77 5.29 5.20 7.04
CA LEU A 77 4.25 4.35 7.62
C LEU A 77 4.52 4.03 9.10
N ILE A 78 3.43 3.77 9.83
CA ILE A 78 3.52 3.25 11.20
C ILE A 78 4.00 1.81 11.13
N ALA A 79 5.18 1.53 11.69
CA ALA A 79 5.75 0.19 11.72
C ALA A 79 4.90 -0.80 12.56
N VAL A 80 4.76 -2.02 12.06
CA VAL A 80 4.07 -3.10 12.78
C VAL A 80 5.03 -3.71 13.81
N GLN A 81 4.76 -3.48 15.08
CA GLN A 81 5.57 -4.03 16.17
C GLN A 81 5.17 -5.47 16.48
N ARG A 82 6.15 -6.35 16.70
CA ARG A 82 5.90 -7.74 17.11
C ARG A 82 5.29 -7.82 18.51
N GLY A 83 4.36 -8.74 18.71
CA GLY A 83 3.75 -9.03 20.01
C GLY A 83 2.73 -7.98 20.47
N ILE A 84 2.30 -7.06 19.61
CA ILE A 84 1.19 -6.14 19.93
C ILE A 84 -0.18 -6.81 19.82
N GLY A 85 -0.23 -7.98 19.18
CA GLY A 85 -1.43 -8.80 19.02
C GLY A 85 -2.33 -8.35 17.89
N GLN A 86 -3.09 -9.31 17.35
CA GLN A 86 -3.92 -9.20 16.14
C GLN A 86 -4.69 -7.88 16.01
N ARG A 87 -5.45 -7.48 17.05
CA ARG A 87 -6.27 -6.27 16.98
C ARG A 87 -5.43 -5.01 16.73
N ARG A 88 -4.32 -4.86 17.46
CA ARG A 88 -3.46 -3.66 17.33
C ARG A 88 -2.75 -3.68 15.98
N THR A 89 -2.31 -4.85 15.52
CA THR A 89 -1.76 -5.02 14.17
C THR A 89 -2.74 -4.56 13.09
N ILE A 90 -4.00 -5.01 13.14
CA ILE A 90 -5.03 -4.60 12.17
C ILE A 90 -5.25 -3.08 12.22
N LEU A 91 -5.28 -2.48 13.41
CA LEU A 91 -5.43 -1.03 13.54
C LEU A 91 -4.24 -0.25 12.97
N VAL A 92 -3.02 -0.78 13.08
CA VAL A 92 -1.84 -0.17 12.44
C VAL A 92 -1.97 -0.22 10.91
N LEU A 93 -2.32 -1.38 10.35
CA LEU A 93 -2.56 -1.51 8.91
C LEU A 93 -3.65 -0.55 8.42
N LEU A 94 -4.79 -0.49 9.14
CA LEU A 94 -5.89 0.40 8.80
C LEU A 94 -5.47 1.89 8.76
N GLU A 95 -4.65 2.34 9.72
CA GLU A 95 -4.16 3.72 9.70
C GLU A 95 -3.18 3.98 8.56
N ASN A 96 -2.38 2.97 8.17
CA ASN A 96 -1.52 3.05 7.00
C ASN A 96 -2.37 3.09 5.70
N GLU A 97 -3.40 2.25 5.53
CA GLU A 97 -4.26 2.31 4.33
C GLU A 97 -4.99 3.65 4.20
N ARG A 98 -5.50 4.17 5.32
CA ARG A 98 -6.07 5.52 5.35
C ARG A 98 -5.07 6.59 4.98
N PHE A 99 -3.79 6.38 5.27
CA PHE A 99 -2.74 7.30 4.88
C PHE A 99 -2.47 7.26 3.38
N ILE A 100 -2.28 6.08 2.79
CA ILE A 100 -1.97 5.98 1.35
C ILE A 100 -3.18 6.33 0.47
N SER A 101 -4.40 5.95 0.88
CA SER A 101 -5.64 6.34 0.17
C SER A 101 -5.81 7.86 0.05
N ARG A 102 -5.43 8.64 1.09
CA ARG A 102 -5.41 10.11 1.00
C ARG A 102 -4.36 10.63 0.01
N ILE A 103 -3.24 9.94 -0.11
CA ILE A 103 -2.21 10.29 -1.10
C ILE A 103 -2.75 10.00 -2.49
N TYR A 104 -3.28 8.80 -2.73
CA TYR A 104 -3.95 8.42 -3.97
C TYR A 104 -5.02 9.44 -4.40
N GLU A 105 -5.94 9.79 -3.50
CA GLU A 105 -6.98 10.81 -3.74
C GLU A 105 -6.38 12.16 -4.18
N SER A 106 -5.29 12.59 -3.56
CA SER A 106 -4.59 13.83 -3.94
C SER A 106 -3.92 13.74 -5.32
N LEU A 107 -3.44 12.55 -5.70
CA LEU A 107 -2.72 12.31 -6.95
C LEU A 107 -3.64 12.25 -8.17
N ILE A 108 -4.83 11.66 -8.04
CA ILE A 108 -5.81 11.49 -9.13
C ILE A 108 -6.06 12.83 -9.86
N ASN A 109 -6.13 13.92 -9.11
CA ASN A 109 -6.43 15.26 -9.63
C ASN A 109 -5.25 15.97 -10.31
N VAL A 110 -4.02 15.55 -10.02
CA VAL A 110 -2.81 16.21 -10.55
C VAL A 110 -2.10 15.39 -11.63
N LEU A 111 -2.38 14.08 -11.70
CA LEU A 111 -1.76 13.19 -12.66
C LEU A 111 -2.31 13.36 -14.09
N PRO A 112 -1.45 13.16 -15.11
CA PRO A 112 -1.89 13.03 -16.49
C PRO A 112 -2.88 11.88 -16.66
N ALA A 113 -3.81 12.01 -17.61
CA ALA A 113 -4.87 11.02 -17.84
C ALA A 113 -4.36 9.59 -18.04
N ALA A 114 -3.17 9.42 -18.64
CA ALA A 114 -2.57 8.10 -18.87
C ALA A 114 -2.19 7.35 -17.58
N LEU A 115 -1.83 8.08 -16.50
CA LEU A 115 -1.50 7.50 -15.20
C LEU A 115 -2.69 7.50 -14.24
N ARG A 116 -3.64 8.42 -14.46
CA ARG A 116 -4.78 8.60 -13.57
C ARG A 116 -5.59 7.32 -13.43
N ALA A 117 -5.91 6.64 -14.54
CA ALA A 117 -6.73 5.44 -14.51
C ALA A 117 -6.13 4.35 -13.61
N GLN A 118 -4.81 4.19 -13.65
CA GLN A 118 -4.12 3.22 -12.79
C GLN A 118 -4.15 3.61 -11.32
N VAL A 119 -3.94 4.89 -11.02
CA VAL A 119 -3.96 5.41 -9.66
C VAL A 119 -5.38 5.40 -9.08
N GLU A 120 -6.41 5.56 -9.93
CA GLU A 120 -7.81 5.36 -9.57
C GLU A 120 -8.11 3.89 -9.23
N GLU A 121 -7.60 2.93 -10.01
CA GLU A 121 -7.74 1.49 -9.73
C GLU A 121 -7.09 1.12 -8.39
N ASN A 122 -5.83 1.52 -8.17
CA ASN A 122 -5.16 1.28 -6.89
C ASN A 122 -5.92 1.94 -5.73
N TYR A 123 -6.44 3.17 -5.93
CA TYR A 123 -7.24 3.85 -4.91
C TYR A 123 -8.50 3.08 -4.51
N GLU A 124 -9.20 2.50 -5.49
CA GLU A 124 -10.36 1.66 -5.24
C GLU A 124 -9.99 0.41 -4.42
N ASP A 125 -8.86 -0.24 -4.73
CA ASP A 125 -8.33 -1.36 -3.93
C ASP A 125 -8.10 -0.93 -2.47
N GLU A 126 -7.50 0.23 -2.23
CA GLU A 126 -7.25 0.72 -0.86
C GLU A 126 -8.53 0.96 -0.07
N LEU A 127 -9.60 1.39 -0.74
CA LEU A 127 -10.91 1.58 -0.09
C LEU A 127 -11.51 0.24 0.33
N ASP A 128 -11.41 -0.79 -0.51
CA ASP A 128 -11.85 -2.15 -0.20
C ASP A 128 -11.02 -2.77 0.95
N HIS A 129 -9.71 -2.50 0.98
CA HIS A 129 -8.83 -2.91 2.07
C HIS A 129 -9.25 -2.25 3.39
N ILE A 130 -9.50 -0.94 3.37
CA ILE A 130 -9.98 -0.18 4.54
C ILE A 130 -11.28 -0.77 5.08
N GLU A 131 -12.27 -1.02 4.23
CA GLU A 131 -13.56 -1.58 4.64
C GLU A 131 -13.36 -2.93 5.37
N LEU A 132 -12.58 -3.83 4.78
CA LEU A 132 -12.32 -5.14 5.38
C LEU A 132 -11.50 -5.05 6.67
N LEU A 133 -10.50 -4.18 6.74
CA LEU A 133 -9.71 -3.96 7.96
C LEU A 133 -10.56 -3.39 9.09
N GLU A 134 -11.52 -2.51 8.80
CA GLU A 134 -12.49 -2.03 9.79
C GLU A 134 -13.36 -3.17 10.34
N GLU A 135 -13.85 -4.06 9.47
CA GLU A 135 -14.59 -5.24 9.88
C GLU A 135 -13.75 -6.17 10.77
N PHE A 136 -12.51 -6.46 10.38
CA PHE A 136 -11.60 -7.32 11.13
C PHE A 136 -11.25 -6.72 12.49
N ALA A 137 -11.05 -5.40 12.57
CA ALA A 137 -10.84 -4.68 13.81
C ALA A 137 -12.07 -4.75 14.72
N ALA A 138 -13.28 -4.67 14.17
CA ALA A 138 -14.52 -4.80 14.94
C ALA A 138 -14.71 -6.23 15.49
N GLN A 139 -14.45 -7.25 14.67
CA GLN A 139 -14.54 -8.67 15.05
C GLN A 139 -13.55 -9.00 16.19
N SER A 140 -12.31 -8.50 16.07
CA SER A 140 -11.26 -8.69 17.09
C SER A 140 -11.57 -7.99 18.42
N ARG A 141 -12.67 -7.23 18.54
CA ARG A 141 -13.15 -6.67 19.82
C ARG A 141 -13.97 -7.66 20.64
N ARG A 142 -14.62 -8.61 19.96
CA ARG A 142 -15.64 -9.48 20.55
C ARG A 142 -15.06 -10.74 21.18
N VAL A 143 -13.79 -11.04 20.91
CA VAL A 143 -13.09 -12.27 21.31
C VAL A 143 -12.09 -12.04 22.46
N ALA A 144 -11.85 -10.77 22.83
CA ALA A 144 -11.01 -10.36 23.95
C ALA A 144 -11.86 -9.98 25.17
#